data_AF-A0A933VJC6-F1
#
_entry.id   AF-A0A933VJC6-F1
#
_cell.length_a   1.000
_cell.length_b   1.000
_cell.length_c   1.000
_cell.angle_alpha   90.00
_cell.angle_beta   90.00
_cell.angle_gamma   90.00
#
_symmetry.space_group_name_H-M   'P 1'
#
loop_
_entity.id
_entity.type
_entity.pdbx_description
1 polymer ?
#
loop_
_entity_poly.entity_id
_entity_poly.type
_entity_poly.pdbx_seq_one_letter_code
_entity_poly.pdbx_strand_id
1 'polypeptide(L)'
;RTIAEAAHRLGIHYFDLTEDTATTQAILEMSATSNGVMAPQCGLAPGFVCIVGAAQAARFQRCRSIRMRVGALPQHPTGLLGYAFNWSPEGVVNEYLNDCEVIEEGVRKWVSSMEWRETIYVHGTQLEAFTTSGGLGTMCDTYHGRVENLDYKTMRYPGHMELMNFFFHELLMRQRRELAGEILTNAKPAVSDDVVYMHVASEGEIDGHLRRLEFVRAYYPRHIAGLQSTAIAWTTASSVASVIELVRDGGVAASGFLKQEDIPLDAFLATQSGQAFADDSPMASHA
;
A
#
# COMPACT_ATOMS: atom_id res chain seq x y z
N ARG A 1 12.47 -13.13 -7.71
CA ARG A 1 12.08 -14.51 -8.15
C ARG A 1 13.01 -15.59 -7.61
N THR A 2 14.33 -15.50 -7.77
CA THR A 2 15.31 -16.49 -7.28
C THR A 2 15.16 -16.88 -5.80
N ILE A 3 14.83 -15.92 -4.91
CA ILE A 3 14.60 -16.20 -3.49
C ILE A 3 13.30 -17.00 -3.27
N ALA A 4 12.21 -16.62 -3.93
CA ALA A 4 10.92 -17.32 -3.86
C ALA A 4 11.03 -18.77 -4.35
N GLU A 5 11.71 -18.99 -5.47
CA GLU A 5 11.96 -20.34 -6.03
C GLU A 5 12.75 -21.22 -5.06
N ALA A 6 13.76 -20.65 -4.40
CA ALA A 6 14.54 -21.36 -3.40
C ALA A 6 13.69 -21.71 -2.18
N ALA A 7 12.88 -20.76 -1.69
CA ALA A 7 11.99 -20.97 -0.55
C ALA A 7 10.97 -22.08 -0.82
N HIS A 8 10.31 -22.02 -1.98
CA HIS A 8 9.36 -23.03 -2.43
C HIS A 8 9.98 -24.42 -2.52
N ARG A 9 11.14 -24.56 -3.19
CA ARG A 9 11.85 -25.84 -3.35
C ARG A 9 12.23 -26.46 -2.01
N LEU A 10 12.58 -25.63 -1.02
CA LEU A 10 12.96 -26.07 0.32
C LEU A 10 11.75 -26.25 1.25
N GLY A 11 10.55 -25.89 0.83
CA GLY A 11 9.34 -25.94 1.64
C GLY A 11 9.35 -24.95 2.82
N ILE A 12 10.12 -23.86 2.73
CA ILE A 12 10.19 -22.82 3.76
C ILE A 12 9.30 -21.64 3.38
N HIS A 13 8.90 -20.85 4.39
CA HIS A 13 8.08 -19.67 4.18
C HIS A 13 8.82 -18.58 3.41
N TYR A 14 8.10 -17.85 2.56
CA TYR A 14 8.57 -16.70 1.79
C TYR A 14 7.73 -15.47 2.10
N PHE A 15 8.41 -14.35 2.35
CA PHE A 15 7.80 -13.05 2.56
C PHE A 15 8.55 -11.99 1.74
N ASP A 16 7.83 -11.07 1.11
CA ASP A 16 8.46 -9.92 0.46
C ASP A 16 7.62 -8.63 0.56
N LEU A 17 8.16 -7.56 0.00
CA LEU A 17 7.57 -6.23 -0.04
C LEU A 17 7.27 -5.78 -1.48
N THR A 18 7.28 -6.70 -2.47
CA THR A 18 7.33 -6.31 -3.88
C THR A 18 6.02 -5.67 -4.34
N GLU A 19 6.10 -4.55 -5.04
CA GLU A 19 4.96 -3.97 -5.76
C GLU A 19 4.83 -4.49 -7.21
N ASP A 20 5.79 -5.30 -7.67
CA ASP A 20 5.83 -5.81 -9.04
C ASP A 20 4.74 -6.88 -9.26
N THR A 21 3.80 -6.57 -10.15
CA THR A 21 2.66 -7.43 -10.47
C THR A 21 3.11 -8.73 -11.14
N ALA A 22 4.15 -8.69 -11.96
CA ALA A 22 4.69 -9.87 -12.63
C ALA A 22 5.36 -10.83 -11.65
N THR A 23 6.07 -10.32 -10.64
CA THR A 23 6.65 -11.13 -9.56
C THR A 23 5.56 -11.72 -8.67
N THR A 24 4.54 -10.93 -8.33
CA THR A 24 3.37 -11.41 -7.56
C THR A 24 2.68 -12.57 -8.28
N GLN A 25 2.42 -12.46 -9.58
CA GLN A 25 1.79 -13.52 -10.38
C GLN A 25 2.63 -14.80 -10.40
N ALA A 26 3.95 -14.68 -10.57
CA ALA A 26 4.85 -15.84 -10.53
C ALA A 26 4.85 -16.55 -9.16
N ILE A 27 4.76 -15.77 -8.07
CA ILE A 27 4.65 -16.30 -6.70
C ILE A 27 3.30 -16.98 -6.49
N LEU A 28 2.22 -16.39 -7.01
CA LEU A 28 0.87 -16.98 -6.96
C LEU A 28 0.84 -18.35 -7.66
N GLU A 29 1.39 -18.46 -8.86
CA GLU A 29 1.47 -19.74 -9.58
C GLU A 29 2.29 -20.79 -8.80
N MET A 30 3.45 -20.40 -8.27
CA MET A 30 4.32 -21.27 -7.49
C MET A 30 3.69 -21.72 -6.17
N SER A 31 2.87 -20.87 -5.55
CA SER A 31 2.24 -21.15 -4.27
C SER A 31 1.28 -22.34 -4.30
N ALA A 32 0.74 -22.70 -5.47
CA ALA A 32 -0.26 -23.76 -5.63
C ALA A 32 0.24 -25.14 -5.15
N THR A 33 1.55 -25.37 -5.18
CA THR A 33 2.19 -26.62 -4.72
C THR A 33 3.15 -26.39 -3.55
N SER A 34 3.08 -25.23 -2.89
CA SER A 34 4.03 -24.86 -1.85
C SER A 34 3.73 -25.52 -0.51
N ASN A 35 4.75 -26.13 0.10
CA ASN A 35 4.66 -26.66 1.46
C ASN A 35 4.78 -25.56 2.53
N GLY A 36 5.34 -24.40 2.17
CA GLY A 36 5.40 -23.22 3.02
C GLY A 36 4.47 -22.10 2.53
N VAL A 37 4.13 -21.17 3.44
CA VAL A 37 3.48 -19.90 3.09
C VAL A 37 4.32 -19.13 2.07
N MET A 38 3.64 -18.60 1.05
CA MET A 38 4.16 -17.66 0.07
C MET A 38 3.36 -16.37 0.20
N ALA A 39 3.93 -15.37 0.87
CA ALA A 39 3.29 -14.11 1.19
C ALA A 39 4.03 -12.94 0.53
N PRO A 40 3.80 -12.65 -0.75
CA PRO A 40 4.32 -11.42 -1.33
C PRO A 40 3.61 -10.21 -0.71
N GLN A 41 4.09 -9.00 -0.99
CA GLN A 41 3.32 -7.78 -0.75
C GLN A 41 2.89 -7.60 0.73
N CYS A 42 3.81 -7.87 1.67
CA CYS A 42 3.59 -7.78 3.12
C CYS A 42 3.93 -6.40 3.71
N GLY A 43 4.23 -5.42 2.87
CA GLY A 43 4.67 -4.09 3.30
C GLY A 43 3.54 -3.18 3.76
N LEU A 44 3.73 -1.88 3.60
CA LEU A 44 2.67 -0.91 3.90
C LEU A 44 1.57 -0.92 2.83
N ALA A 45 1.97 -0.74 1.58
CA ALA A 45 1.12 -0.69 0.42
C ALA A 45 1.92 -1.17 -0.81
N PRO A 46 1.62 -2.34 -1.37
CA PRO A 46 0.62 -3.31 -0.90
C PRO A 46 1.01 -3.97 0.45
N GLY A 47 0.00 -4.41 1.20
CA GLY A 47 0.18 -5.01 2.53
C GLY A 47 -0.83 -4.48 3.54
N PHE A 48 -0.38 -3.78 4.58
CA PHE A 48 -1.25 -3.28 5.67
C PHE A 48 -2.49 -2.51 5.17
N VAL A 49 -2.36 -1.68 4.13
CA VAL A 49 -3.51 -0.95 3.55
C VAL A 49 -4.62 -1.90 3.06
N CYS A 50 -4.25 -3.03 2.45
CA CYS A 50 -5.19 -4.03 1.93
C CYS A 50 -5.85 -4.81 3.07
N ILE A 51 -5.10 -5.12 4.14
CA ILE A 51 -5.63 -5.74 5.37
C ILE A 51 -6.74 -4.86 5.96
N VAL A 52 -6.49 -3.55 6.08
CA VAL A 52 -7.48 -2.58 6.57
C VAL A 52 -8.69 -2.50 5.65
N GLY A 53 -8.48 -2.42 4.33
CA GLY A 53 -9.56 -2.38 3.33
C GLY A 53 -10.46 -3.61 3.40
N ALA A 54 -9.87 -4.79 3.49
CA ALA A 54 -10.61 -6.04 3.62
C ALA A 54 -11.39 -6.13 4.93
N ALA A 55 -10.76 -5.74 6.05
CA ALA A 55 -11.41 -5.72 7.36
C ALA A 55 -12.61 -4.76 7.39
N GLN A 56 -12.53 -3.60 6.74
CA GLN A 56 -13.68 -2.70 6.60
C GLN A 56 -14.77 -3.33 5.72
N ALA A 57 -14.40 -3.88 4.57
CA ALA A 57 -15.34 -4.48 3.62
C ALA A 57 -16.16 -5.62 4.25
N ALA A 58 -15.52 -6.43 5.10
CA ALA A 58 -16.15 -7.55 5.81
C ALA A 58 -17.24 -7.12 6.82
N ARG A 59 -17.31 -5.84 7.19
CA ARG A 59 -18.33 -5.31 8.12
C ARG A 59 -19.66 -4.97 7.45
N PHE A 60 -19.69 -4.94 6.12
CA PHE A 60 -20.90 -4.65 5.35
C PHE A 60 -21.61 -5.94 4.96
N GLN A 61 -22.95 -5.94 5.00
CA GLN A 61 -23.76 -7.00 4.40
C GLN A 61 -23.59 -7.00 2.88
N ARG A 62 -23.51 -5.80 2.29
CA ARG A 62 -23.11 -5.56 0.90
C ARG A 62 -22.13 -4.39 0.88
N CYS A 63 -20.86 -4.68 0.59
CA CYS A 63 -19.87 -3.64 0.34
C CYS A 63 -20.06 -3.08 -1.08
N ARG A 64 -20.21 -1.76 -1.22
CA ARG A 64 -20.35 -1.07 -2.51
C ARG A 64 -19.00 -0.62 -3.04
N SER A 65 -18.17 -0.01 -2.19
CA SER A 65 -16.84 0.41 -2.61
C SER A 65 -15.78 0.32 -1.53
N ILE A 66 -14.53 0.16 -1.98
CA ILE A 66 -13.30 0.15 -1.18
C ILE A 66 -12.31 1.11 -1.83
N ARG A 67 -11.93 2.16 -1.12
CA ARG A 67 -11.05 3.22 -1.60
C ARG A 67 -9.83 3.29 -0.72
N MET A 68 -8.66 2.98 -1.27
CA MET A 68 -7.39 2.97 -0.55
C MET A 68 -6.48 4.08 -1.07
N ARG A 69 -5.93 4.88 -0.16
CA ARG A 69 -4.99 5.96 -0.48
C ARG A 69 -3.82 5.94 0.49
N VAL A 70 -2.60 5.98 -0.04
CA VAL A 70 -1.37 6.02 0.76
C VAL A 70 -0.38 7.01 0.16
N GLY A 71 0.33 7.75 1.00
CA GLY A 71 1.42 8.63 0.56
C GLY A 71 2.50 8.76 1.61
N ALA A 72 3.73 8.38 1.27
CA ALA A 72 4.93 8.66 2.05
C ALA A 72 5.55 9.98 1.56
N LEU A 73 5.55 11.00 2.40
CA LEU A 73 5.84 12.39 2.03
C LEU A 73 6.81 13.04 3.03
N PRO A 74 7.56 14.09 2.65
CA PRO A 74 8.25 14.91 3.63
C PRO A 74 7.24 15.68 4.51
N GLN A 75 7.53 15.84 5.81
CA GLN A 75 6.72 16.69 6.70
C GLN A 75 6.83 18.18 6.34
N HIS A 76 7.99 18.57 5.80
CA HIS A 76 8.30 19.94 5.43
C HIS A 76 8.56 20.01 3.91
N PRO A 77 7.50 19.96 3.06
CA PRO A 77 7.67 19.97 1.62
C PRO A 77 8.29 21.30 1.16
N THR A 78 9.29 21.22 0.28
CA THR A 78 9.95 22.39 -0.31
C THR A 78 10.10 22.24 -1.83
N GLY A 79 10.03 23.38 -2.53
CA GLY A 79 10.07 23.45 -3.99
C GLY A 79 8.84 22.86 -4.67
N LEU A 80 8.83 22.88 -6.01
CA LEU A 80 7.64 22.58 -6.81
C LEU A 80 7.12 21.14 -6.65
N LEU A 81 8.01 20.14 -6.58
CA LEU A 81 7.59 18.74 -6.51
C LEU A 81 7.06 18.34 -5.13
N GLY A 82 7.40 19.09 -4.07
CA GLY A 82 6.98 18.82 -2.68
C GLY A 82 7.34 17.43 -2.14
N TYR A 83 8.27 16.70 -2.77
CA TYR A 83 8.49 15.27 -2.52
C TYR A 83 9.92 14.98 -2.05
N ALA A 84 10.13 13.80 -1.47
CA ALA A 84 11.44 13.24 -1.12
C ALA A 84 11.43 11.75 -1.45
N PHE A 85 12.48 11.26 -2.13
CA PHE A 85 12.59 9.84 -2.49
C PHE A 85 13.14 9.03 -1.30
N ASN A 86 12.25 8.74 -0.34
CA ASN A 86 12.57 8.03 0.91
C ASN A 86 12.58 6.49 0.76
N TRP A 87 12.24 5.99 -0.42
CA TRP A 87 12.18 4.57 -0.76
C TRP A 87 12.58 4.38 -2.24
N SER A 88 12.52 3.14 -2.74
CA SER A 88 13.05 2.75 -4.06
C SER A 88 12.64 3.72 -5.19
N PRO A 89 13.58 4.43 -5.82
CA PRO A 89 13.28 5.28 -6.98
C PRO A 89 12.72 4.48 -8.15
N GLU A 90 13.21 3.26 -8.34
CA GLU A 90 12.69 2.33 -9.35
C GLU A 90 11.22 2.00 -9.08
N GLY A 91 10.86 1.78 -7.82
CA GLY A 91 9.49 1.53 -7.39
C GLY A 91 8.56 2.70 -7.70
N VAL A 92 8.95 3.92 -7.35
CA VAL A 92 8.19 5.14 -7.69
C VAL A 92 8.00 5.27 -9.20
N VAL A 93 9.05 5.02 -9.99
CA VAL A 93 8.98 5.06 -11.45
C VAL A 93 8.02 3.98 -11.98
N ASN A 94 8.05 2.77 -11.43
CA ASN A 94 7.18 1.68 -11.83
C ASN A 94 5.70 1.98 -11.52
N GLU A 95 5.41 2.53 -10.33
CA GLU A 95 4.06 2.94 -9.92
C GLU A 95 3.42 3.91 -10.92
N TYR A 96 4.23 4.84 -11.44
CA TYR A 96 3.79 5.88 -12.38
C TYR A 96 3.74 5.47 -13.85
N LEU A 97 4.38 4.37 -14.24
CA LEU A 97 4.51 4.00 -15.65
C LEU A 97 3.76 2.73 -16.06
N ASN A 98 3.36 1.90 -15.10
CA ASN A 98 2.58 0.69 -15.37
C ASN A 98 1.09 0.98 -15.17
N ASP A 99 0.25 0.35 -16.00
CA ASP A 99 -1.19 0.38 -15.81
C ASP A 99 -1.56 -0.26 -14.47
N CYS A 100 -2.65 0.21 -13.89
CA CYS A 100 -3.16 -0.23 -12.61
C CYS A 100 -4.52 -0.89 -12.79
N GLU A 101 -4.75 -1.93 -12.00
CA GLU A 101 -6.01 -2.65 -12.00
C GLU A 101 -7.02 -1.96 -11.07
N VAL A 102 -8.28 -1.97 -11.46
CA VAL A 102 -9.40 -1.42 -10.68
C VAL A 102 -10.65 -2.25 -10.89
N ILE A 103 -11.62 -2.10 -9.98
CA ILE A 103 -13.03 -2.41 -10.26
C ILE A 103 -13.75 -1.07 -10.37
N GLU A 104 -14.43 -0.83 -11.49
CA GLU A 104 -15.28 0.34 -11.69
C GLU A 104 -16.65 -0.12 -12.20
N GLU A 105 -17.71 0.29 -11.51
CA GLU A 105 -19.09 -0.12 -11.81
C GLU A 105 -19.27 -1.65 -11.93
N GLY A 106 -18.56 -2.40 -11.08
CA GLY A 106 -18.58 -3.86 -11.03
C GLY A 106 -17.74 -4.55 -12.11
N VAL A 107 -17.09 -3.79 -12.99
CA VAL A 107 -16.23 -4.31 -14.05
C VAL A 107 -14.76 -4.19 -13.65
N ARG A 108 -14.06 -5.32 -13.62
CA ARG A 108 -12.60 -5.34 -13.47
C ARG A 108 -11.93 -4.87 -14.76
N LYS A 109 -11.04 -3.89 -14.68
CA LYS A 109 -10.30 -3.37 -15.84
C LYS A 109 -8.96 -2.77 -15.47
N TRP A 110 -8.17 -2.50 -16.51
CA TRP A 110 -6.89 -1.80 -16.43
C TRP A 110 -7.08 -0.33 -16.81
N VAL A 111 -6.52 0.56 -16.02
CA VAL A 111 -6.49 2.01 -16.28
C VAL A 111 -5.06 2.51 -16.19
N SER A 112 -4.74 3.55 -16.95
CA SER A 112 -3.42 4.15 -16.87
C SER A 112 -3.16 4.75 -15.48
N SER A 113 -1.91 4.66 -15.05
CA SER A 113 -1.40 5.41 -13.89
C SER A 113 -1.48 6.91 -14.15
N MET A 114 -1.41 7.70 -13.08
CA MET A 114 -1.52 9.16 -13.14
C MET A 114 -2.82 9.60 -13.83
N GLU A 115 -3.93 8.96 -13.48
CA GLU A 115 -5.28 9.33 -13.87
C GLU A 115 -6.17 9.53 -12.63
N TRP A 116 -7.41 9.97 -12.87
CA TRP A 116 -8.45 10.09 -11.85
C TRP A 116 -8.04 10.92 -10.64
N ARG A 117 -7.38 12.06 -10.90
CA ARG A 117 -6.96 13.00 -9.86
C ARG A 117 -8.14 13.42 -9.00
N GLU A 118 -7.98 13.33 -7.69
CA GLU A 118 -8.91 13.86 -6.70
C GLU A 118 -8.18 14.69 -5.65
N THR A 119 -8.87 15.67 -5.07
CA THR A 119 -8.38 16.39 -3.88
C THR A 119 -8.83 15.65 -2.63
N ILE A 120 -7.92 15.45 -1.70
CA ILE A 120 -8.18 14.78 -0.43
C ILE A 120 -7.57 15.57 0.72
N TYR A 121 -8.19 15.48 1.90
CA TYR A 121 -7.70 16.12 3.11
C TYR A 121 -7.43 15.06 4.17
N VAL A 122 -6.23 15.09 4.75
CA VAL A 122 -5.87 14.24 5.90
C VAL A 122 -5.44 15.15 7.02
N HIS A 123 -6.20 15.17 8.11
CA HIS A 123 -5.99 16.06 9.26
C HIS A 123 -5.80 17.55 8.89
N GLY A 124 -6.54 18.02 7.88
CA GLY A 124 -6.47 19.40 7.39
C GLY A 124 -5.38 19.66 6.34
N THR A 125 -4.44 18.73 6.15
CA THR A 125 -3.45 18.81 5.06
C THR A 125 -4.11 18.50 3.73
N GLN A 126 -4.08 19.45 2.80
CA GLN A 126 -4.54 19.25 1.42
C GLN A 126 -3.52 18.42 0.64
N LEU A 127 -4.01 17.34 0.01
CA LEU A 127 -3.25 16.45 -0.84
C LEU A 127 -4.02 16.25 -2.16
N GLU A 128 -3.33 15.77 -3.17
CA GLU A 128 -3.92 15.18 -4.37
C GLU A 128 -3.69 13.66 -4.36
N ALA A 129 -4.66 12.91 -4.85
CA ALA A 129 -4.54 11.47 -5.03
C ALA A 129 -4.87 11.08 -6.47
N PHE A 130 -4.09 10.15 -7.04
CA PHE A 130 -4.25 9.67 -8.41
C PHE A 130 -3.83 8.21 -8.53
N THR A 131 -4.32 7.52 -9.56
CA THR A 131 -4.12 6.09 -9.73
C THR A 131 -2.65 5.73 -9.91
N THR A 132 -2.20 4.68 -9.23
CA THR A 132 -0.86 4.10 -9.39
C THR A 132 -0.93 2.58 -9.32
N SER A 133 0.01 1.91 -9.97
CA SER A 133 0.05 0.45 -10.01
C SER A 133 0.56 -0.19 -8.70
N GLY A 134 0.37 -1.50 -8.57
CA GLY A 134 0.98 -2.32 -7.51
C GLY A 134 0.28 -2.32 -6.15
N GLY A 135 -0.44 -1.25 -5.79
CA GLY A 135 -0.99 -1.09 -4.43
C GLY A 135 -2.17 -1.99 -4.03
N LEU A 136 -2.82 -2.68 -4.98
CA LEU A 136 -4.01 -3.52 -4.70
C LEU A 136 -3.70 -4.99 -4.42
N GLY A 137 -2.53 -5.51 -4.80
CA GLY A 137 -2.26 -6.95 -4.73
C GLY A 137 -3.36 -7.79 -5.41
N THR A 138 -3.91 -8.78 -4.70
CA THR A 138 -4.98 -9.68 -5.19
C THR A 138 -6.40 -9.16 -4.95
N MET A 139 -6.56 -7.95 -4.43
CA MET A 139 -7.88 -7.42 -4.03
C MET A 139 -8.90 -7.43 -5.18
N CYS A 140 -8.48 -7.07 -6.40
CA CYS A 140 -9.37 -7.08 -7.55
C CYS A 140 -9.83 -8.49 -7.93
N ASP A 141 -8.99 -9.51 -7.79
CA ASP A 141 -9.42 -10.91 -7.96
C ASP A 141 -10.47 -11.30 -6.92
N THR A 142 -10.23 -10.95 -5.65
CA THR A 142 -11.09 -11.39 -4.55
C THR A 142 -12.43 -10.66 -4.52
N TYR A 143 -12.47 -9.37 -4.90
CA TYR A 143 -13.67 -8.55 -4.82
C TYR A 143 -14.40 -8.38 -6.15
N HIS A 144 -13.90 -8.93 -7.26
CA HIS A 144 -14.62 -8.93 -8.53
C HIS A 144 -15.98 -9.65 -8.38
N GLY A 145 -17.05 -8.97 -8.80
CA GLY A 145 -18.43 -9.43 -8.62
C GLY A 145 -18.98 -9.29 -7.18
N ARG A 146 -18.21 -8.72 -6.25
CA ARG A 146 -18.63 -8.49 -4.84
C ARG A 146 -18.77 -7.01 -4.50
N VAL A 147 -18.00 -6.14 -5.15
CA VAL A 147 -18.06 -4.68 -4.99
C VAL A 147 -18.26 -4.01 -6.33
N GLU A 148 -18.82 -2.80 -6.31
CA GLU A 148 -18.99 -1.98 -7.51
C GLU A 148 -17.73 -1.18 -7.80
N ASN A 149 -17.02 -0.69 -6.78
CA ASN A 149 -15.80 0.10 -6.99
C ASN A 149 -14.66 -0.32 -6.05
N LEU A 150 -13.47 -0.51 -6.60
CA LEU A 150 -12.24 -0.79 -5.85
C LEU A 150 -11.07 -0.11 -6.57
N ASP A 151 -10.41 0.81 -5.87
CA ASP A 151 -9.25 1.51 -6.42
C ASP A 151 -8.21 1.87 -5.36
N TYR A 152 -6.95 1.87 -5.80
CA TYR A 152 -5.81 2.37 -5.04
C TYR A 152 -5.26 3.62 -5.72
N LYS A 153 -4.92 4.62 -4.90
CA LYS A 153 -4.26 5.85 -5.37
C LYS A 153 -3.13 6.23 -4.44
N THR A 154 -2.05 6.75 -5.00
CA THR A 154 -1.00 7.37 -4.21
C THR A 154 -1.40 8.80 -3.84
N MET A 155 -1.01 9.30 -2.66
CA MET A 155 -1.21 10.69 -2.25
C MET A 155 0.08 11.50 -2.39
N ARG A 156 -0.04 12.72 -2.90
CA ARG A 156 1.06 13.69 -3.06
C ARG A 156 0.59 15.10 -2.69
N TYR A 157 1.54 16.02 -2.51
CA TYR A 157 1.18 17.43 -2.37
C TYR A 157 0.69 18.00 -3.70
N PRO A 158 -0.20 19.03 -3.67
CA PRO A 158 -0.79 19.59 -4.88
C PRO A 158 0.24 19.99 -5.95
N GLY A 159 -0.04 19.63 -7.21
CA GLY A 159 0.78 19.95 -8.38
C GLY A 159 1.83 18.90 -8.73
N HIS A 160 2.04 17.88 -7.89
CA HIS A 160 3.01 16.82 -8.13
C HIS A 160 2.71 16.03 -9.41
N MET A 161 1.47 15.59 -9.59
CA MET A 161 1.02 14.78 -10.72
C MET A 161 1.21 15.49 -12.05
N GLU A 162 0.99 16.81 -12.11
CA GLU A 162 1.21 17.60 -13.33
C GLU A 162 2.69 17.62 -13.71
N LEU A 163 3.57 17.81 -12.73
CA LEU A 163 5.02 17.78 -12.94
C LEU A 163 5.53 16.40 -13.35
N MET A 164 4.99 15.33 -12.74
CA MET A 164 5.35 13.95 -13.13
C MET A 164 4.84 13.61 -14.52
N ASN A 165 3.65 14.09 -14.89
CA ASN A 165 3.12 13.94 -16.25
C ASN A 165 4.02 14.62 -17.28
N PHE A 166 4.39 15.88 -17.05
CA PHE A 166 5.34 16.60 -17.89
C PHE A 166 6.68 15.83 -18.01
N PHE A 167 7.22 15.38 -16.87
CA PHE A 167 8.50 14.68 -16.82
C PHE A 167 8.48 13.36 -17.60
N PHE A 168 7.47 12.51 -17.42
CA PHE A 168 7.46 11.20 -18.07
C PHE A 168 6.92 11.23 -19.50
N HIS A 169 5.94 12.07 -19.80
CA HIS A 169 5.26 12.07 -21.10
C HIS A 169 5.80 13.12 -22.07
N GLU A 170 6.06 14.34 -21.62
CA GLU A 170 6.56 15.39 -22.52
C GLU A 170 8.08 15.33 -22.70
N LEU A 171 8.82 15.08 -21.62
CA LEU A 171 10.27 14.85 -21.71
C LEU A 171 10.65 13.40 -22.08
N LEU A 172 9.64 12.52 -22.27
CA LEU A 172 9.81 11.12 -22.63
C LEU A 172 10.70 10.31 -21.67
N MET A 173 10.83 10.73 -20.41
CA MET A 173 11.63 10.00 -19.41
C MET A 173 11.10 8.60 -19.12
N ARG A 174 9.85 8.30 -19.48
CA ARG A 174 9.29 6.94 -19.42
C ARG A 174 10.08 5.91 -20.24
N GLN A 175 10.81 6.36 -21.26
CA GLN A 175 11.68 5.51 -22.10
C GLN A 175 13.09 5.35 -21.53
N ARG A 176 13.44 6.11 -20.47
CA ARG A 176 14.76 6.16 -19.85
C ARG A 176 14.63 5.99 -18.33
N ARG A 177 14.00 4.90 -17.89
CA ARG A 177 13.61 4.67 -16.48
C ARG A 177 14.77 4.82 -15.49
N GLU A 178 15.95 4.30 -15.81
CA GLU A 178 17.14 4.43 -14.96
C GLU A 178 17.56 5.89 -14.76
N LEU A 179 17.70 6.63 -15.87
CA LEU A 179 18.03 8.06 -15.83
C LEU A 179 16.93 8.88 -15.14
N ALA A 180 15.66 8.51 -15.34
CA ALA A 180 14.55 9.15 -14.66
C ALA A 180 14.69 9.02 -13.14
N GLY A 181 14.98 7.81 -12.65
CA GLY A 181 15.24 7.55 -11.23
C GLY A 181 16.44 8.35 -10.70
N GLU A 182 17.53 8.42 -11.47
CA GLU A 182 18.73 9.20 -11.10
C GLU A 182 18.41 10.69 -10.96
N ILE A 183 17.77 11.30 -11.97
CA ILE A 183 17.40 12.73 -11.97
C ILE A 183 16.51 13.04 -10.78
N LEU A 184 15.47 12.23 -10.56
CA LEU A 184 14.49 12.43 -9.50
C LEU A 184 15.13 12.32 -8.11
N THR A 185 15.97 11.31 -7.90
CA THR A 185 16.66 11.10 -6.62
C THR A 185 17.65 12.23 -6.33
N ASN A 186 18.38 12.69 -7.35
CA ASN A 186 19.29 13.83 -7.23
C ASN A 186 18.53 15.14 -6.95
N ALA A 187 17.39 15.35 -7.60
CA ALA A 187 16.57 16.54 -7.42
C ALA A 187 15.87 16.59 -6.05
N LYS A 188 15.50 15.43 -5.48
CA LYS A 188 14.77 15.30 -4.22
C LYS A 188 15.32 14.15 -3.34
N PRO A 189 16.47 14.38 -2.69
CA PRO A 189 17.06 13.40 -1.78
C PRO A 189 16.13 13.00 -0.63
N ALA A 190 16.41 11.85 -0.02
CA ALA A 190 15.65 11.35 1.13
C ALA A 190 15.74 12.29 2.34
N VAL A 191 14.68 12.29 3.15
CA VAL A 191 14.59 13.02 4.42
C VAL A 191 14.26 12.07 5.57
N SER A 192 14.73 12.40 6.77
CA SER A 192 14.39 11.67 8.00
C SER A 192 13.02 12.07 8.57
N ASP A 193 12.62 13.33 8.34
CA ASP A 193 11.34 13.87 8.79
C ASP A 193 10.26 13.66 7.72
N ASP A 194 9.86 12.41 7.56
CA ASP A 194 8.78 12.01 6.66
C ASP A 194 7.46 11.78 7.41
N VAL A 195 6.37 11.64 6.67
CA VAL A 195 5.04 11.32 7.17
C VAL A 195 4.40 10.34 6.20
N VAL A 196 3.77 9.31 6.73
CA VAL A 196 2.96 8.38 5.95
C VAL A 196 1.50 8.67 6.22
N TYR A 197 0.81 9.23 5.22
CA TYR A 197 -0.64 9.35 5.25
C TYR A 197 -1.27 8.07 4.72
N MET A 198 -2.26 7.56 5.44
CA MET A 198 -3.10 6.44 5.00
C MET A 198 -4.56 6.83 5.17
N HIS A 199 -5.34 6.64 4.11
CA HIS A 199 -6.79 6.83 4.12
C HIS A 199 -7.44 5.66 3.40
N VAL A 200 -8.08 4.78 4.17
CA VAL A 200 -8.91 3.69 3.67
C VAL A 200 -10.36 4.01 4.00
N ALA A 201 -11.21 4.07 2.98
CA ALA A 201 -12.64 4.27 3.13
C ALA A 201 -13.40 3.17 2.40
N SER A 202 -14.34 2.54 3.09
CA SER A 202 -15.24 1.56 2.50
C SER A 202 -16.67 1.97 2.76
N GLU A 203 -17.56 1.73 1.81
CA GLU A 203 -18.97 2.08 1.92
C GLU A 203 -19.86 0.93 1.50
N GLY A 204 -21.06 0.86 2.06
CA GLY A 204 -21.98 -0.24 1.80
C GLY A 204 -23.16 -0.24 2.75
N GLU A 205 -23.88 -1.35 2.76
CA GLU A 205 -25.08 -1.52 3.57
C GLU A 205 -24.77 -2.25 4.89
N ILE A 206 -25.23 -1.67 6.00
CA ILE A 206 -25.25 -2.29 7.34
C ILE A 206 -26.67 -2.09 7.87
N ASP A 207 -27.34 -3.19 8.21
CA ASP A 207 -28.69 -3.21 8.76
C ASP A 207 -29.69 -2.40 7.93
N GLY A 208 -29.69 -2.57 6.60
CA GLY A 208 -30.61 -1.87 5.69
C GLY A 208 -30.22 -0.42 5.37
N HIS A 209 -29.11 0.09 5.91
CA HIS A 209 -28.73 1.48 5.74
C HIS A 209 -27.35 1.64 5.11
N LEU A 210 -27.23 2.63 4.21
CA LEU A 210 -25.94 3.03 3.68
C LEU A 210 -25.07 3.61 4.82
N ARG A 211 -23.85 3.11 4.92
CA ARG A 211 -22.83 3.51 5.88
C ARG A 211 -21.48 3.62 5.18
N ARG A 212 -20.58 4.41 5.77
CA ARG A 212 -19.17 4.51 5.37
C ARG A 212 -18.31 4.31 6.60
N LEU A 213 -17.27 3.51 6.45
CA LEU A 213 -16.23 3.28 7.45
C LEU A 213 -14.95 3.92 6.93
N GLU A 214 -14.24 4.62 7.81
CA GLU A 214 -12.98 5.27 7.48
C GLU A 214 -11.88 4.86 8.46
N PHE A 215 -10.68 4.67 7.93
CA PHE A 215 -9.46 4.49 8.67
C PHE A 215 -8.47 5.51 8.10
N VAL A 216 -8.26 6.59 8.86
CA VAL A 216 -7.41 7.72 8.48
C VAL A 216 -6.30 7.86 9.52
N ARG A 217 -5.05 7.83 9.07
CA ARG A 217 -3.86 7.96 9.92
C ARG A 217 -2.80 8.81 9.26
N ALA A 218 -2.02 9.50 10.09
CA ALA A 218 -0.75 10.10 9.74
C ALA A 218 0.30 9.49 10.69
N TYR A 219 1.21 8.70 10.14
CA TYR A 219 2.29 8.07 10.88
C TYR A 219 3.56 8.91 10.75
N TYR A 220 4.27 9.05 11.86
CA TYR A 220 5.47 9.88 11.97
C TYR A 220 6.70 9.05 12.39
N PRO A 221 7.92 9.57 12.21
CA PRO A 221 9.14 8.89 12.66
C PRO A 221 9.08 8.59 14.15
N ARG A 222 9.57 7.41 14.54
CA ARG A 222 9.58 6.95 15.95
C ARG A 222 10.83 6.15 16.26
N HIS A 223 11.10 6.00 17.56
CA HIS A 223 12.15 5.11 18.02
C HIS A 223 11.63 3.66 18.06
N ILE A 224 12.29 2.75 17.36
CA ILE A 224 12.06 1.31 17.43
C ILE A 224 13.37 0.61 17.75
N ALA A 225 13.37 -0.25 18.77
CA ALA A 225 14.56 -0.99 19.22
C ALA A 225 15.78 -0.07 19.49
N GLY A 226 15.55 1.15 19.99
CA GLY A 226 16.60 2.13 20.30
C GLY A 226 17.16 2.89 19.10
N LEU A 227 16.62 2.68 17.90
CA LEU A 227 16.99 3.40 16.68
C LEU A 227 15.85 4.32 16.24
N GLN A 228 16.18 5.54 15.81
CA GLN A 228 15.24 6.42 15.14
C GLN A 228 14.93 5.84 13.75
N SER A 229 13.64 5.65 13.45
CA SER A 229 13.16 5.11 12.18
C SER A 229 12.19 6.09 11.53
N THR A 230 12.36 6.32 10.23
CA THR A 230 11.43 7.13 9.42
C THR A 230 10.07 6.46 9.38
N ALA A 231 9.01 7.24 9.15
CA ALA A 231 7.64 6.76 9.06
C ALA A 231 7.52 5.60 8.05
N ILE A 232 8.00 5.79 6.82
CA ILE A 232 7.92 4.74 5.80
C ILE A 232 8.69 3.48 6.17
N ALA A 233 9.85 3.61 6.83
CA ALA A 233 10.67 2.48 7.20
C ALA A 233 9.98 1.65 8.28
N TRP A 234 9.55 2.28 9.38
CA TRP A 234 8.95 1.53 10.46
C TRP A 234 7.60 0.95 10.09
N THR A 235 6.75 1.66 9.34
CA THR A 235 5.44 1.12 8.95
C THR A 235 5.62 -0.09 8.04
N THR A 236 6.55 -0.03 7.09
CA THR A 236 6.79 -1.15 6.16
C THR A 236 7.37 -2.35 6.90
N ALA A 237 8.40 -2.14 7.73
CA ALA A 237 9.04 -3.20 8.49
C ALA A 237 8.10 -3.84 9.52
N SER A 238 7.33 -3.03 10.24
CA SER A 238 6.38 -3.52 11.25
C SER A 238 5.26 -4.34 10.61
N SER A 239 4.82 -3.97 9.40
CA SER A 239 3.82 -4.75 8.68
C SER A 239 4.31 -6.15 8.33
N VAL A 240 5.47 -6.27 7.66
CA VAL A 240 5.98 -7.60 7.29
C VAL A 240 6.35 -8.44 8.53
N ALA A 241 6.89 -7.80 9.58
CA ALA A 241 7.17 -8.48 10.84
C ALA A 241 5.89 -9.03 11.50
N SER A 242 4.80 -8.26 11.47
CA SER A 242 3.48 -8.70 11.98
C SER A 242 2.96 -9.92 11.21
N VAL A 243 3.10 -9.93 9.88
CA VAL A 243 2.69 -11.08 9.06
C VAL A 243 3.53 -12.31 9.37
N ILE A 244 4.85 -12.15 9.56
CA ILE A 244 5.75 -13.23 9.99
C ILE A 244 5.36 -13.78 11.36
N GLU A 245 5.05 -12.91 12.33
CA GLU A 245 4.57 -13.30 13.66
C GLU A 245 3.27 -14.11 13.56
N LEU A 246 2.30 -13.66 12.75
CA LEU A 246 1.05 -14.39 12.54
C LEU A 246 1.24 -15.76 11.92
N VAL A 247 2.12 -15.90 10.92
CA VAL A 247 2.44 -17.20 10.31
C VAL A 247 3.12 -18.11 11.34
N ARG A 248 4.08 -17.59 12.10
CA ARG A 248 4.78 -18.34 13.16
C ARG A 248 3.81 -18.85 14.23
N ASP A 249 2.84 -18.02 14.62
CA ASP A 249 1.92 -18.32 15.72
C ASP A 249 0.65 -19.08 15.26
N GLY A 250 0.53 -19.37 13.96
CA GLY A 250 -0.60 -20.12 13.38
C GLY A 250 -1.90 -19.31 13.27
N GLY A 251 -1.80 -17.98 13.24
CA GLY A 251 -2.96 -17.07 13.10
C GLY A 251 -3.50 -16.95 11.67
N VAL A 252 -2.79 -17.50 10.67
CA VAL A 252 -3.15 -17.52 9.24
C VAL A 252 -2.83 -18.89 8.64
N ALA A 253 -3.10 -19.07 7.34
CA ALA A 253 -2.81 -20.32 6.64
C ALA A 253 -1.34 -20.77 6.80
N ALA A 254 -1.11 -22.07 6.96
CA ALA A 254 0.21 -22.65 7.20
C ALA A 254 1.03 -22.90 5.92
N SER A 255 0.38 -22.86 4.75
CA SER A 255 1.02 -23.06 3.45
C SER A 255 0.22 -22.42 2.30
N GLY A 256 0.82 -22.35 1.12
CA GLY A 256 0.18 -21.75 -0.06
C GLY A 256 0.27 -20.23 -0.08
N PHE A 257 -0.51 -19.58 -0.94
CA PHE A 257 -0.53 -18.13 -1.07
C PHE A 257 -1.23 -17.49 0.12
N LEU A 258 -0.58 -16.52 0.78
CA LEU A 258 -1.25 -15.69 1.77
C LEU A 258 -1.68 -14.36 1.13
N LYS A 259 -2.98 -14.18 0.97
CA LYS A 259 -3.56 -12.91 0.53
C LYS A 259 -3.65 -11.93 1.68
N GLN A 260 -3.52 -10.64 1.43
CA GLN A 260 -3.64 -9.62 2.47
C GLN A 260 -5.06 -9.59 3.05
N GLU A 261 -6.06 -9.80 2.21
CA GLU A 261 -7.47 -9.83 2.60
C GLU A 261 -7.87 -11.06 3.45
N ASP A 262 -7.00 -12.07 3.55
CA ASP A 262 -7.20 -13.23 4.44
C ASP A 262 -6.60 -12.99 5.84
N ILE A 263 -5.87 -11.89 6.05
CA ILE A 263 -5.23 -11.56 7.34
C ILE A 263 -6.23 -10.81 8.23
N PRO A 264 -6.60 -11.32 9.42
CA PRO A 264 -7.49 -10.61 10.32
C PRO A 264 -6.81 -9.36 10.91
N LEU A 265 -7.41 -8.18 10.71
CA LEU A 265 -6.85 -6.91 11.19
C LEU A 265 -6.61 -6.91 12.71
N ASP A 266 -7.55 -7.42 13.50
CA ASP A 266 -7.41 -7.44 14.96
C ASP A 266 -6.25 -8.33 15.41
N ALA A 267 -6.04 -9.48 14.74
CA ALA A 267 -4.90 -10.36 15.02
C ALA A 267 -3.58 -9.70 14.61
N PHE A 268 -3.55 -9.05 13.45
CA PHE A 268 -2.40 -8.28 12.99
C PHE A 268 -2.02 -7.20 14.00
N LEU A 269 -2.97 -6.38 14.44
CA LEU A 269 -2.73 -5.30 15.41
C LEU A 269 -2.35 -5.82 16.81
N ALA A 270 -2.70 -7.05 17.16
CA ALA A 270 -2.34 -7.68 18.42
C ALA A 270 -0.89 -8.20 18.47
N THR A 271 -0.25 -8.41 17.31
CA THR A 271 1.16 -8.83 17.22
C THR A 271 2.10 -7.78 17.85
N GLN A 272 3.30 -8.19 18.26
CA GLN A 272 4.25 -7.27 18.88
C GLN A 272 4.61 -6.12 17.93
N SER A 273 4.83 -6.43 16.66
CA SER A 273 5.13 -5.43 15.64
C SER A 273 3.88 -4.62 15.24
N GLY A 274 2.71 -5.25 15.19
CA GLY A 274 1.47 -4.62 14.70
C GLY A 274 0.89 -3.58 15.65
N GLN A 275 1.18 -3.70 16.94
CA GLN A 275 0.84 -2.68 17.95
C GLN A 275 1.38 -1.29 17.60
N ALA A 276 2.47 -1.21 16.83
CA ALA A 276 3.02 0.06 16.37
C ALA A 276 2.03 0.90 15.54
N PHE A 277 1.04 0.26 14.90
CA PHE A 277 -0.04 0.93 14.15
C PHE A 277 -1.23 1.36 15.02
N ALA A 278 -1.36 0.82 16.24
CA ALA A 278 -2.47 1.09 17.14
C ALA A 278 -2.29 2.40 17.94
N ASP A 279 -1.04 2.82 18.17
CA ASP A 279 -0.67 3.88 19.12
C ASP A 279 -1.07 5.31 18.67
N ASP A 280 -1.34 5.55 17.38
CA ASP A 280 -1.52 6.90 16.81
C ASP A 280 -2.99 7.37 16.71
N SER A 281 -3.82 7.09 17.72
CA SER A 281 -5.16 7.68 17.79
C SER A 281 -5.08 9.14 18.27
N PRO A 282 -5.47 10.17 17.48
CA PRO A 282 -5.33 11.58 17.86
C PRO A 282 -6.39 12.06 18.87
N MET A 283 -6.71 11.27 19.90
CA MET A 283 -7.63 11.66 20.99
C MET A 283 -7.03 11.55 22.39
N ALA A 284 -5.71 11.41 22.53
CA ALA A 284 -5.06 11.26 23.83
C ALA A 284 -4.01 12.36 24.11
N SER A 285 -4.37 13.65 24.00
CA SER A 285 -3.51 14.72 24.54
C SER A 285 -4.20 16.08 24.77
N HIS A 286 -5.46 16.11 25.23
CA HIS A 286 -5.99 17.29 25.91
C HIS A 286 -6.79 16.86 27.14
N ALA A 287 -6.06 16.65 28.24
CA ALA A 287 -6.57 16.63 29.61
C ALA A 287 -5.83 17.71 30.40
#